data_AF-B2B646-F1
#
_entry.id   AF-B2B646-F1
#
_cell.length_a   1.000
_cell.length_b   1.000
_cell.length_c   1.000
_cell.angle_alpha   90.00
_cell.angle_beta   90.00
_cell.angle_gamma   90.00
#
_symmetry.space_group_name_H-M   'P 1'
#
loop_
_entity.id
_entity.type
_entity.pdbx_description
1 polymer ?
#
loop_
_entity_poly.entity_id
_entity_poly.type
_entity_poly.pdbx_seq_one_letter_code
_entity_poly.pdbx_strand_id
1 'polypeptide(L)'
;MFEKDLASNKVPQWMFLTPNMDNSGHDTSVAYAGRWARNFITPLLADSKFNIPRTLVMLTFDEGSYSRNNQVYAVLLGSAVPTNKRGTTNGTAYGHYNVLKTVEVNRGLGNLGQKDVGANAFF
;
A
#
# COMPACT_ATOMS: atom_id res chain seq x y z
N MET A 1 14.21 -10.31 -7.04
CA MET A 1 14.51 -10.19 -5.59
C MET A 1 13.29 -10.60 -4.78
N PHE A 2 12.18 -9.86 -4.84
CA PHE A 2 10.92 -10.18 -4.15
C PHE A 2 10.48 -11.65 -4.25
N GLU A 3 10.30 -12.19 -5.46
CA GLU A 3 9.85 -13.59 -5.64
C GLU A 3 10.78 -14.63 -5.00
N LYS A 4 12.09 -14.37 -5.02
CA LYS A 4 13.09 -15.24 -4.38
C LYS A 4 12.95 -15.21 -2.86
N ASP A 5 12.73 -14.02 -2.31
CA ASP A 5 12.54 -13.83 -0.87
C ASP A 5 11.21 -14.43 -0.41
N LEU A 6 10.14 -14.28 -1.19
CA LEU A 6 8.85 -14.93 -0.95
C LEU A 6 8.99 -16.46 -0.94
N ALA A 7 9.60 -17.03 -1.98
CA ALA A 7 9.83 -18.47 -2.08
C ALA A 7 10.67 -19.02 -0.90
N SER A 8 11.60 -18.22 -0.39
CA SER A 8 12.52 -18.58 0.70
C SER A 8 12.02 -18.19 2.10
N ASN A 9 10.81 -17.64 2.23
CA ASN A 9 10.27 -17.10 3.49
C ASN A 9 11.17 -16.04 4.16
N LYS A 10 11.73 -15.13 3.34
CA LYS A 10 12.65 -14.05 3.72
C LYS A 10 12.15 -12.66 3.31
N VAL A 11 10.85 -12.53 3.04
CA VAL A 11 10.22 -11.25 2.72
C VAL A 11 10.46 -10.27 3.88
N PRO A 12 10.92 -9.04 3.63
CA PRO A 12 11.17 -8.09 4.71
C PRO A 12 9.85 -7.60 5.31
N GLN A 13 9.93 -7.18 6.57
CA GLN A 13 8.79 -6.67 7.35
C GLN A 13 8.20 -5.35 6.81
N TRP A 14 8.94 -4.65 5.95
CA TRP A 14 8.46 -3.48 5.23
C TRP A 14 9.01 -3.53 3.80
N MET A 15 8.15 -3.23 2.84
CA MET A 15 8.48 -3.19 1.42
C MET A 15 7.83 -2.00 0.75
N PHE A 16 8.55 -1.45 -0.22
CA PHE A 16 8.02 -0.47 -1.16
C PHE A 16 8.28 -1.01 -2.57
N LEU A 17 7.21 -1.20 -3.33
CA LEU A 17 7.28 -1.80 -4.66
C LEU A 17 6.73 -0.80 -5.67
N THR A 18 7.55 -0.44 -6.64
CA THR A 18 7.14 0.31 -7.82
C THR A 18 7.16 -0.63 -9.02
N PRO A 19 6.05 -0.76 -9.76
CA PRO A 19 6.07 -1.41 -11.07
C PRO A 19 6.98 -0.67 -12.04
N ASN A 20 7.20 -1.24 -13.23
CA ASN A 20 7.79 -0.51 -14.35
C ASN A 20 6.81 0.57 -14.89
N MET A 21 7.25 1.37 -15.86
CA MET A 21 6.50 2.51 -16.41
C MET A 21 5.16 2.11 -17.04
N ASP A 22 5.09 0.94 -17.65
CA ASP A 22 3.84 0.42 -18.21
C ASP A 22 2.87 0.04 -17.10
N ASN A 23 3.33 -0.78 -16.15
CA ASN A 23 2.49 -1.38 -15.12
C ASN A 23 2.09 -0.41 -14.01
N SER A 24 2.80 0.72 -13.86
CA SER A 24 2.42 1.84 -13.00
C SER A 24 1.36 2.75 -13.64
N GLY A 25 1.18 2.66 -14.97
CA GLY A 25 0.21 3.47 -15.69
C GLY A 25 0.74 4.84 -16.11
N HIS A 26 2.07 5.03 -16.15
CA HIS A 26 2.67 6.25 -16.69
C HIS A 26 2.62 6.26 -18.22
N ASP A 27 3.05 5.16 -18.84
CA ASP A 27 3.10 5.03 -20.31
C ASP A 27 1.88 4.29 -20.88
N THR A 28 0.98 3.85 -19.99
CA THR A 28 -0.24 3.12 -20.35
C THR A 28 -1.47 3.68 -19.61
N SER A 29 -2.65 3.10 -19.85
CA SER A 29 -3.87 3.51 -19.15
C SER A 29 -3.96 2.97 -17.72
N VAL A 30 -4.73 3.64 -16.86
CA VAL A 30 -5.12 3.14 -15.52
C VAL A 30 -5.77 1.74 -15.60
N ALA A 31 -6.50 1.44 -16.68
CA ALA A 31 -7.06 0.11 -16.89
C ALA A 31 -5.99 -0.97 -17.11
N TYR A 32 -4.88 -0.63 -17.77
CA TYR A 32 -3.73 -1.53 -17.93
C TYR A 32 -3.03 -1.76 -16.59
N ALA A 33 -2.67 -0.68 -15.89
CA ALA A 33 -2.07 -0.73 -14.56
C ALA A 33 -2.95 -1.50 -13.55
N GLY A 34 -4.27 -1.27 -13.57
CA GLY A 34 -5.22 -1.97 -12.71
C GLY A 34 -5.31 -3.48 -12.99
N ARG A 35 -5.21 -3.91 -14.25
CA ARG A 35 -5.12 -5.34 -14.59
C ARG A 35 -3.83 -5.94 -14.07
N TRP A 36 -2.70 -5.27 -14.26
CA TRP A 36 -1.43 -5.73 -13.72
C TRP A 36 -1.47 -5.85 -12.19
N ALA A 37 -1.90 -4.80 -11.50
CA ALA A 37 -1.95 -4.77 -10.03
C ALA A 37 -2.86 -5.87 -9.48
N ARG A 38 -4.01 -6.11 -10.10
CA ARG A 38 -4.91 -7.21 -9.71
C ARG A 38 -4.23 -8.57 -9.86
N ASN A 39 -3.57 -8.80 -11.00
CA ASN A 39 -2.88 -10.07 -11.28
C ASN A 39 -1.67 -10.29 -10.35
N PHE A 40 -0.98 -9.21 -9.96
CA PHE A 40 0.13 -9.28 -9.02
C PHE A 40 -0.32 -9.51 -7.57
N ILE A 41 -1.31 -8.74 -7.10
CA ILE A 41 -1.70 -8.73 -5.67
C ILE A 41 -2.61 -9.93 -5.32
N THR A 42 -3.52 -10.35 -6.21
CA THR A 42 -4.52 -11.39 -5.86
C THR A 42 -3.87 -12.71 -5.42
N PRO A 43 -2.86 -13.26 -6.13
CA PRO A 43 -2.17 -14.48 -5.68
C PRO A 43 -1.46 -14.29 -4.33
N LEU A 44 -0.86 -13.13 -4.09
CA LEU A 44 -0.18 -12.82 -2.83
C LEU A 44 -1.15 -12.82 -1.63
N LEU A 45 -2.36 -12.30 -1.82
CA LEU A 45 -3.39 -12.32 -0.77
C LEU A 45 -3.89 -13.74 -0.45
N ALA A 46 -3.78 -14.68 -1.39
CA ALA A 46 -4.11 -16.09 -1.21
C ALA A 46 -2.94 -16.93 -0.68
N ASP A 47 -1.70 -16.45 -0.83
CA ASP A 47 -0.50 -17.15 -0.38
C ASP A 47 -0.33 -17.03 1.14
N SER A 48 -0.34 -18.17 1.83
CA SER A 48 -0.16 -18.27 3.28
C SER A 48 1.26 -17.92 3.76
N LYS A 49 2.24 -17.87 2.85
CA LYS A 49 3.60 -17.37 3.15
C LYS A 49 3.69 -15.85 3.10
N PHE A 50 2.79 -15.19 2.38
CA PHE A 50 2.77 -13.73 2.25
C PHE A 50 1.73 -13.10 3.18
N ASN A 51 0.47 -13.52 3.06
CA ASN A 51 -0.65 -12.94 3.81
C ASN A 51 -0.81 -13.56 5.22
N ILE A 52 0.31 -13.64 5.94
CA ILE A 52 0.39 -14.07 7.35
C ILE A 52 -0.39 -13.10 8.25
N PRO A 53 -0.69 -13.45 9.52
CA PRO A 53 -1.37 -12.54 10.43
C PRO A 53 -0.68 -11.18 10.54
N ARG A 54 -1.46 -10.10 10.45
CA ARG A 54 -1.01 -8.70 10.50
C ARG A 54 -0.25 -8.20 9.25
N THR A 55 -0.40 -8.85 8.11
CA THR A 55 0.05 -8.30 6.81
C THR A 55 -0.90 -7.21 6.32
N LEU A 56 -0.36 -6.01 6.10
CA LEU A 56 -1.05 -4.89 5.46
C LEU A 56 -0.44 -4.64 4.08
N VAL A 57 -1.27 -4.65 3.04
CA VAL A 57 -0.90 -4.21 1.69
C VAL A 57 -1.65 -2.92 1.40
N MET A 58 -0.91 -1.87 1.04
CA MET A 58 -1.49 -0.62 0.55
C MET A 58 -1.17 -0.48 -0.93
N LEU A 59 -2.20 -0.39 -1.77
CA LEU A 59 -2.07 0.00 -3.17
C LEU A 59 -2.50 1.46 -3.29
N THR A 60 -1.64 2.30 -3.86
CA THR A 60 -1.91 3.72 -4.10
C THR A 60 -1.09 4.25 -5.28
N PHE A 61 -1.24 5.53 -5.59
CA PHE A 61 -0.52 6.26 -6.63
C PHE A 61 0.20 7.45 -5.99
N ASP A 62 1.30 7.89 -6.60
CA ASP A 62 2.06 9.08 -6.21
C ASP A 62 1.39 10.38 -6.67
N GLU A 63 0.69 10.37 -7.80
CA GLU A 63 -0.12 11.49 -8.26
C GLU A 63 -1.44 11.11 -8.92
N GLY A 64 -2.36 12.07 -8.94
CA GLY A 64 -3.56 12.05 -9.78
C GLY A 64 -3.33 12.79 -11.09
N SER A 65 -4.40 13.16 -11.78
CA SER A 65 -4.36 13.86 -13.08
C SER A 65 -3.96 15.35 -13.00
N TYR A 66 -3.14 15.75 -12.03
CA TYR A 66 -2.72 17.14 -11.80
C TYR A 66 -3.88 18.14 -11.59
N SER A 67 -5.06 17.66 -11.20
CA SER A 67 -6.16 18.51 -10.73
C SER A 67 -5.80 19.18 -9.40
N ARG A 68 -6.48 20.28 -9.06
CA ARG A 68 -6.12 21.17 -7.92
C ARG A 68 -5.92 20.46 -6.57
N ASN A 69 -6.54 19.30 -6.35
CA ASN A 69 -6.48 18.61 -5.05
C ASN A 69 -5.54 17.40 -5.01
N ASN A 70 -4.92 17.02 -6.14
CA ASN A 70 -4.04 15.84 -6.30
C ASN A 70 -4.51 14.60 -5.51
N GLN A 71 -5.80 14.29 -5.58
CA GLN A 71 -6.39 13.17 -4.85
C GLN A 71 -6.13 11.87 -5.61
N VAL A 72 -5.54 10.90 -4.93
CA VAL A 72 -5.17 9.59 -5.48
C VAL A 72 -6.02 8.47 -4.90
N TYR A 73 -6.14 7.38 -5.66
CA TYR A 73 -6.76 6.16 -5.17
C TYR A 73 -5.86 5.51 -4.10
N ALA A 74 -6.48 4.96 -3.06
CA ALA A 74 -5.81 4.14 -2.07
C ALA A 74 -6.74 3.01 -1.60
N VAL A 75 -6.20 1.80 -1.45
CA VAL A 75 -6.92 0.66 -0.88
C VAL A 75 -6.01 -0.11 0.06
N LEU A 76 -6.56 -0.50 1.20
CA LEU A 76 -5.92 -1.35 2.19
C LEU A 76 -6.43 -2.78 2.02
N LEU A 77 -5.50 -3.73 1.97
CA LEU A 77 -5.74 -5.15 1.74
C LEU A 77 -4.89 -5.97 2.72
N GLY A 78 -5.16 -7.28 2.79
CA GLY A 78 -4.40 -8.22 3.63
C GLY A 78 -5.08 -8.56 4.95
N SER A 79 -4.46 -9.46 5.69
CA SER A 79 -4.97 -10.03 6.94
C SER A 79 -5.06 -9.02 8.08
N ALA A 80 -4.30 -7.92 8.00
CA ALA A 80 -4.36 -6.83 8.99
C ALA A 80 -5.66 -6.04 8.92
N VAL A 81 -6.38 -6.05 7.79
CA VAL A 81 -7.62 -5.29 7.63
C VAL A 81 -8.74 -5.96 8.45
N PRO A 82 -9.30 -5.27 9.47
CA PRO A 82 -10.37 -5.82 10.30
C PRO A 82 -11.58 -6.25 9.48
N THR A 83 -12.20 -7.38 9.83
CA THR A 83 -13.34 -7.94 9.09
C THR A 83 -14.50 -6.94 8.95
N ASN A 84 -14.77 -6.14 9.98
CA ASN A 84 -15.81 -5.10 9.97
C ASN A 84 -15.46 -3.86 9.13
N LYS A 85 -14.25 -3.78 8.56
CA LYS A 85 -13.81 -2.70 7.67
C LYS A 85 -13.70 -3.13 6.20
N ARG A 86 -13.83 -4.43 5.91
CA ARG A 86 -13.76 -4.94 4.54
C ARG A 86 -14.93 -4.41 3.72
N GLY A 87 -14.64 -3.89 2.52
CA GLY A 87 -15.65 -3.30 1.63
C GLY A 87 -16.18 -1.94 2.10
N THR A 88 -15.61 -1.34 3.14
CA THR A 88 -15.98 0.00 3.61
C THR A 88 -15.08 1.08 3.01
N THR A 89 -15.50 2.33 3.12
CA THR A 89 -14.72 3.51 2.74
C THR A 89 -14.45 4.38 3.98
N ASN A 90 -13.42 5.23 3.92
CA ASN A 90 -13.17 6.24 4.94
C ASN A 90 -13.02 7.62 4.29
N GLY A 91 -13.80 8.60 4.77
CA GLY A 91 -13.76 10.00 4.36
C GLY A 91 -12.70 10.86 5.08
N THR A 92 -11.86 10.28 5.94
CA THR A 92 -10.73 10.95 6.58
C THR A 92 -9.73 11.38 5.51
N ALA A 93 -9.27 12.63 5.57
CA ALA A 93 -8.23 13.12 4.68
C ALA A 93 -6.88 12.52 5.07
N TYR A 94 -6.27 11.79 4.14
CA TYR A 94 -4.92 11.23 4.25
C TYR A 94 -4.02 11.76 3.14
N GLY A 95 -2.74 11.92 3.43
CA GLY A 95 -1.69 12.14 2.44
C GLY A 95 -0.56 11.11 2.58
N HIS A 96 0.48 11.21 1.76
CA HIS A 96 1.57 10.23 1.77
C HIS A 96 2.35 10.15 3.09
N TYR A 97 2.38 11.23 3.88
CA TYR A 97 2.99 11.20 5.22
C TYR A 97 2.26 10.27 6.20
N ASN A 98 0.96 10.02 6.00
CA ASN A 98 0.21 9.06 6.80
C ASN A 98 0.64 7.61 6.55
N VAL A 99 1.21 7.32 5.37
CA VAL A 99 1.83 6.02 5.07
C VAL A 99 3.05 5.82 5.96
N LEU A 100 3.96 6.80 5.99
CA LEU A 100 5.13 6.77 6.87
C LEU A 100 4.71 6.67 8.34
N LYS A 101 3.75 7.49 8.78
CA LYS A 101 3.22 7.45 10.14
C LYS A 101 2.69 6.07 10.54
N THR A 102 2.03 5.38 9.62
CA THR A 102 1.53 4.02 9.86
C THR A 102 2.66 3.04 10.12
N VAL A 103 3.76 3.16 9.38
CA VAL A 103 4.97 2.35 9.60
C VAL A 103 5.61 2.67 10.95
N GLU A 104 5.74 3.95 11.28
CA GLU A 104 6.30 4.41 12.55
C GLU A 104 5.53 3.83 13.74
N VAL A 105 4.20 4.00 13.74
CA VAL A 105 3.31 3.49 14.79
C VAL A 105 3.35 1.97 14.86
N ASN A 106 3.28 1.27 13.73
CA ASN A 106 3.29 -0.20 13.71
C ASN A 106 4.62 -0.80 14.20
N ARG A 107 5.70 -0.01 14.20
CA ARG A 107 7.03 -0.44 14.63
C ARG A 107 7.50 0.20 15.93
N GLY A 108 6.69 1.05 16.56
CA GLY A 108 7.08 1.78 17.77
C GLY A 108 8.26 2.72 17.55
N LEU A 109 8.38 3.30 16.34
CA LEU A 109 9.43 4.24 15.99
C LEU A 109 9.00 5.68 16.36
N GLY A 110 10.00 6.57 16.45
CA GLY A 110 9.76 8.01 16.48
C GLY A 110 9.33 8.56 15.12
N ASN A 111 9.12 9.87 15.05
CA ASN A 111 8.89 10.61 13.82
C ASN A 111 10.22 11.16 13.26
N LEU A 112 10.24 11.51 11.98
CA LEU A 112 11.36 12.14 11.26
C LEU A 112 11.34 13.68 11.33
N GLY A 113 10.46 14.27 12.13
CA GLY A 113 10.38 15.72 12.35
C GLY A 113 9.79 16.52 11.19
N GLN A 114 9.09 15.88 10.25
CA GLN A 114 8.46 16.51 9.09
C GLN A 114 6.92 16.46 9.22
N LYS A 115 6.20 16.31 8.10
CA LYS A 115 4.72 16.28 8.12
C LYS A 115 4.14 14.97 8.68
N ASP A 116 4.97 13.98 8.96
CA ASP A 116 4.67 12.77 9.72
C ASP A 116 4.41 13.05 11.21
N VAL A 117 4.94 14.15 11.77
CA VAL A 117 4.71 14.53 13.19
C VAL A 117 3.21 14.65 13.50
N GLY A 118 2.46 15.38 12.67
CA GLY A 118 1.03 15.61 12.82
C GLY A 118 0.14 14.67 11.99
N ALA A 119 0.73 13.70 11.29
CA ALA A 119 -0.03 12.71 10.55
C ALA A 119 -0.66 11.69 11.50
N ASN A 120 -1.73 11.02 11.03
CA ASN A 120 -2.36 9.89 11.70
C ASN A 120 -2.07 8.59 10.94
N ALA A 121 -1.88 7.49 11.67
CA ALA A 121 -1.82 6.17 11.05
C ALA A 121 -3.18 5.79 10.44
N PHE A 122 -3.17 4.90 9.44
CA PHE A 122 -4.39 4.24 8.98
C PHE A 122 -4.98 3.35 10.10
N PHE A 123 -6.28 3.12 10.03
CA PHE A 123 -7.11 2.44 11.04
C PHE A 123 -7.45 1.00 10.63
#